data_AF-A0A4V5TRD1-F1
#
_entry.id   AF-A0A4V5TRD1-F1
#
_cell.length_a   1.000
_cell.length_b   1.000
_cell.length_c   1.000
_cell.angle_alpha   90.00
_cell.angle_beta   90.00
_cell.angle_gamma   90.00
#
_symmetry.space_group_name_H-M   'P 1'
#
loop_
_entity.id
_entity.type
_entity.pdbx_description
1 polymer ?
#
loop_
_entity_poly.entity_id
_entity_poly.type
_entity_poly.pdbx_seq_one_letter_code
_entity_poly.pdbx_strand_id
1 'polypeptide(L)'
;WTDYLMQFGLRSKTGIDLPFEEDGQYEFHPSNKFENGISALLNASWGGNEVHTPLQLAQYAATLASKGDKYKPQIVNAIIGQDGKETKKFKPILESSNRYPMEFWSVVQGGMSHNIEEIKNLPFHVAGKTGNTGSPNEQERMINHSLFIAYAPTEDP
;
A
#
# COMPACT_ATOMS: atom_id res chain seq x y z
N TRP A 1 -0.62 2.22 16.50
CA TRP A 1 -1.36 1.83 15.28
C TRP A 1 -0.92 2.68 14.10
N THR A 2 -1.12 4.01 14.15
CA THR A 2 -0.65 4.94 13.09
C THR A 2 0.82 4.73 12.72
N ASP A 3 1.72 4.61 13.70
CA ASP A 3 3.15 4.39 13.43
C ASP A 3 3.42 3.09 12.67
N TYR A 4 2.61 2.05 12.89
CA TYR A 4 2.70 0.80 12.12
C TYR A 4 2.27 1.02 10.67
N LEU A 5 1.16 1.73 10.44
CA LEU A 5 0.73 2.05 9.07
C LEU A 5 1.78 2.86 8.31
N MET A 6 2.37 3.88 8.95
CA MET A 6 3.41 4.73 8.34
C MET A 6 4.71 3.99 8.04
N GLN A 7 5.10 3.04 8.90
CA GLN A 7 6.23 2.13 8.62
C GLN A 7 6.04 1.38 7.30
N PHE A 8 4.79 1.09 6.93
CA PHE A 8 4.40 0.36 5.73
C PHE A 8 3.98 1.27 4.57
N GLY A 9 4.15 2.60 4.67
CA GLY A 9 3.85 3.56 3.60
C GLY A 9 2.40 4.00 3.53
N LEU A 10 1.57 3.63 4.52
CA LEU A 10 0.19 4.06 4.64
C LEU A 10 0.09 5.27 5.57
N ARG A 11 -0.91 6.14 5.36
CA ARG A 11 -1.09 7.40 6.10
C ARG A 11 0.08 8.39 6.03
N SER A 12 0.90 8.32 4.98
CA SER A 12 1.97 9.27 4.70
C SER A 12 2.20 9.39 3.20
N LYS A 13 2.55 10.58 2.71
CA LYS A 13 3.07 10.74 1.34
C LYS A 13 4.15 9.70 1.04
N THR A 14 4.09 9.11 -0.15
CA THR A 14 5.12 8.20 -0.67
C THR A 14 6.37 8.94 -1.10
N GLY A 15 6.27 10.26 -1.29
CA GLY A 15 7.37 11.12 -1.67
C GLY A 15 7.70 11.02 -3.16
N ILE A 16 6.79 10.52 -3.99
CA ILE A 16 6.95 10.42 -5.45
C ILE A 16 7.43 11.75 -6.06
N ASP A 17 8.16 11.68 -7.17
CA ASP A 17 8.67 12.83 -7.93
C ASP A 17 7.59 13.56 -8.76
N LEU A 18 6.35 13.58 -8.27
CA LEU A 18 5.21 14.27 -8.84
C LEU A 18 4.60 15.28 -7.84
N PRO A 19 4.07 16.40 -8.32
CA PRO A 19 3.34 17.35 -7.46
C PRO A 19 1.97 16.80 -7.06
N PHE A 20 1.35 17.42 -6.04
CA PHE A 20 -0.03 17.18 -5.61
C PHE A 20 -0.31 15.78 -5.05
N GLU A 21 0.68 15.17 -4.39
CA GLU A 21 0.44 13.97 -3.60
C GLU A 21 -0.37 14.29 -2.34
N GLU A 22 -1.44 13.52 -2.13
CA GLU A 22 -2.28 13.57 -0.94
C GLU A 22 -1.78 12.61 0.14
N ASP A 23 -1.94 13.02 1.39
CA ASP A 23 -1.72 12.15 2.53
C ASP A 23 -2.88 11.15 2.68
N GLY A 24 -2.56 9.94 3.12
CA GLY A 24 -3.59 9.01 3.55
C GLY A 24 -4.07 9.42 4.94
N GLN A 25 -5.34 9.20 5.26
CA GLN A 25 -5.91 9.60 6.54
C GLN A 25 -6.95 8.61 7.05
N TYR A 26 -7.28 8.75 8.33
CA TYR A 26 -8.46 8.14 8.91
C TYR A 26 -9.58 9.17 8.93
N GLU A 27 -10.69 8.86 8.27
CA GLU A 27 -11.84 9.76 8.22
C GLU A 27 -12.82 9.44 9.32
N PHE A 28 -12.94 10.33 10.30
CA PHE A 28 -13.94 10.17 11.34
C PHE A 28 -15.34 10.35 10.77
N HIS A 29 -16.28 9.51 11.20
CA HIS A 29 -17.67 9.60 10.78
C HIS A 29 -18.24 10.97 11.19
N PRO A 30 -18.91 11.72 10.30
CA PRO A 30 -19.30 13.12 10.54
C PRO A 30 -20.15 13.34 11.80
N SER A 31 -20.94 12.33 12.19
CA SER A 31 -21.76 12.41 13.39
C SER A 31 -20.95 12.33 14.69
N ASN A 32 -19.74 11.74 14.68
CA ASN A 32 -18.89 11.48 15.85
C ASN A 32 -19.58 10.82 17.06
N LYS A 33 -20.84 10.36 16.92
CA LYS A 33 -21.67 9.87 18.04
C LYS A 33 -21.22 8.52 18.58
N PHE A 34 -20.44 7.77 17.79
CA PHE A 34 -20.01 6.41 18.12
C PHE A 34 -18.51 6.16 17.93
N GLU A 35 -17.74 7.12 17.40
CA GLU A 35 -16.30 6.99 17.24
C GLU A 35 -15.57 7.64 18.42
N ASN A 36 -15.17 6.80 19.36
CA ASN A 36 -14.14 7.11 20.35
C ASN A 36 -12.84 6.38 19.95
N GLY A 37 -11.75 6.57 20.69
CA GLY A 37 -10.45 5.99 20.32
C GLY A 37 -10.47 4.46 20.15
N ILE A 38 -11.35 3.73 20.85
CA ILE A 38 -11.44 2.26 20.75
C ILE A 38 -12.25 1.84 19.52
N SER A 39 -13.41 2.45 19.29
CA SER A 39 -14.22 2.12 18.11
C SER A 39 -13.55 2.54 16.80
N ALA A 40 -12.82 3.67 16.80
CA ALA A 40 -11.99 4.06 15.66
C ALA A 40 -10.85 3.06 15.40
N LEU A 41 -10.18 2.58 16.45
CA LEU A 41 -9.14 1.54 16.31
C LEU A 41 -9.72 0.22 15.78
N LEU A 42 -10.89 -0.18 16.28
CA LEU A 42 -11.59 -1.37 15.79
C LEU A 42 -11.93 -1.23 14.31
N ASN A 43 -12.47 -0.09 13.89
CA ASN A 43 -12.82 0.17 12.49
C ASN A 43 -11.57 0.16 11.58
N ALA A 44 -10.52 0.86 12.00
CA ALA A 44 -9.23 0.91 11.30
C ALA A 44 -8.57 -0.48 11.14
N SER A 45 -8.76 -1.38 12.10
CA SER A 45 -8.09 -2.70 12.11
C SER A 45 -8.41 -3.59 10.90
N TRP A 46 -9.52 -3.33 10.22
CA TRP A 46 -9.93 -4.03 8.99
C TRP A 46 -10.07 -3.07 7.79
N GLY A 47 -9.49 -1.88 7.87
CA GLY A 47 -9.47 -0.89 6.78
C GLY A 47 -10.71 0.01 6.71
N GLY A 48 -11.62 -0.07 7.68
CA GLY A 48 -12.74 0.85 7.79
C GLY A 48 -12.25 2.28 8.05
N ASN A 49 -12.78 3.23 7.27
CA ASN A 49 -12.42 4.66 7.30
C ASN A 49 -10.95 5.00 7.04
N GLU A 50 -10.13 4.02 6.66
CA GLU A 50 -8.78 4.25 6.17
C GLU A 50 -8.84 4.66 4.70
N VAL A 51 -8.46 5.89 4.42
CA VAL A 51 -8.41 6.44 3.06
C VAL A 51 -6.96 6.53 2.63
N HIS A 52 -6.61 5.80 1.59
CA HIS A 52 -5.26 5.73 1.04
C HIS A 52 -5.29 5.89 -0.47
N THR A 53 -4.27 6.53 -1.02
CA THR A 53 -4.11 6.63 -2.47
C THR A 53 -3.74 5.26 -3.05
N PRO A 54 -4.08 4.98 -4.32
CA PRO A 54 -3.62 3.76 -4.98
C PRO A 54 -2.09 3.61 -4.97
N LEU A 55 -1.35 4.72 -5.00
CA LEU A 55 0.10 4.72 -4.94
C LEU A 55 0.63 4.30 -3.56
N GLN A 56 -0.01 4.72 -2.47
CA GLN A 56 0.30 4.23 -1.12
C GLN A 56 0.05 2.73 -1.00
N LEU A 57 -1.06 2.23 -1.55
CA LEU A 57 -1.35 0.79 -1.56
C LEU A 57 -0.32 0.00 -2.38
N ALA A 58 0.17 0.56 -3.50
CA ALA A 58 1.24 -0.04 -4.29
C ALA A 58 2.58 -0.05 -3.53
N GLN A 59 2.95 1.06 -2.88
CA GLN A 59 4.15 1.12 -2.04
C GLN A 59 4.05 0.14 -0.87
N TYR A 60 2.87 0.00 -0.26
CA TYR A 60 2.62 -0.99 0.78
C TYR A 60 2.86 -2.42 0.28
N ALA A 61 2.27 -2.79 -0.86
CA ALA A 61 2.49 -4.10 -1.46
C ALA A 61 3.98 -4.35 -1.79
N ALA A 62 4.68 -3.35 -2.33
CA ALA A 62 6.12 -3.41 -2.59
C ALA A 62 6.96 -3.56 -1.32
N THR A 63 6.55 -2.92 -0.21
CA THR A 63 7.21 -3.04 1.09
C THR A 63 7.02 -4.43 1.69
N LEU A 64 5.87 -5.08 1.45
CA LEU A 64 5.65 -6.47 1.82
C LEU A 64 6.51 -7.42 0.97
N ALA A 65 6.56 -7.19 -0.34
CA ALA A 65 7.35 -7.97 -1.28
C ALA A 65 8.85 -7.96 -0.93
N SER A 66 9.38 -6.79 -0.59
CA SER A 66 10.78 -6.59 -0.20
C SER A 66 11.10 -7.01 1.24
N LYS A 67 10.14 -7.61 1.95
CA LYS A 67 10.29 -8.03 3.36
C LYS A 67 10.70 -6.86 4.27
N GLY A 68 10.07 -5.71 4.05
CA GLY A 68 10.13 -4.55 4.92
C GLY A 68 10.93 -3.36 4.39
N ASP A 69 11.58 -3.46 3.23
CA ASP A 69 12.29 -2.33 2.63
C ASP A 69 11.30 -1.41 1.87
N LYS A 70 11.04 -0.25 2.45
CA LYS A 70 10.16 0.77 1.88
C LYS A 70 10.98 1.70 0.99
N TYR A 71 10.79 1.57 -0.31
CA TYR A 71 11.39 2.45 -1.31
C TYR A 71 10.46 3.61 -1.66
N LYS A 72 11.04 4.78 -1.89
CA LYS A 72 10.34 5.93 -2.49
C LYS A 72 10.03 5.61 -3.96
N PRO A 73 8.75 5.69 -4.40
CA PRO A 73 8.40 5.54 -5.81
C PRO A 73 9.04 6.66 -6.64
N GLN A 74 9.49 6.33 -7.84
CA GLN A 74 10.12 7.28 -8.76
C GLN A 74 9.62 7.02 -10.19
N ILE A 75 9.19 8.07 -10.88
CA ILE A 75 8.83 8.03 -12.30
C ILE A 75 10.06 8.29 -13.17
N VAL A 76 10.95 9.19 -12.74
CA VAL A 76 12.13 9.57 -13.54
C VAL A 76 13.28 8.59 -13.31
N ASN A 77 13.63 7.82 -14.35
CA ASN A 77 14.78 6.91 -14.32
C ASN A 77 16.11 7.60 -14.68
N ALA A 78 16.10 8.47 -15.70
CA ALA A 78 17.30 9.19 -16.15
C ALA A 78 16.94 10.50 -16.88
N ILE A 79 17.92 11.40 -16.97
CA ILE A 79 17.89 12.58 -17.85
C ILE A 79 18.84 12.32 -19.01
N ILE A 80 18.33 12.49 -20.23
CA ILE A 80 19.10 12.31 -21.47
C ILE A 80 19.40 13.70 -22.05
N GLY A 81 20.67 13.94 -22.36
CA GLY A 81 21.13 15.17 -23.01
C GLY A 81 20.76 15.21 -24.49
N GLN A 82 20.92 16.37 -25.12
CA GLN A 82 20.66 16.53 -26.55
C GLN A 82 21.56 15.67 -27.44
N ASP A 83 22.74 15.26 -26.92
CA ASP A 83 23.68 14.35 -27.56
C ASP A 83 23.31 12.86 -27.41
N GLY A 84 22.16 12.56 -26.79
CA GLY A 84 21.67 11.21 -26.54
C GLY A 84 22.36 10.51 -25.37
N LYS A 85 23.25 11.17 -24.63
CA LYS A 85 23.93 10.58 -23.47
C LYS A 85 23.15 10.82 -22.18
N GLU A 86 23.19 9.85 -21.28
CA GLU A 86 22.68 10.03 -19.91
C GLU A 86 23.49 11.12 -19.21
N THR A 87 22.83 12.21 -18.83
CA THR A 87 23.43 13.29 -18.03
C THR A 87 23.24 13.03 -16.54
N LYS A 88 22.18 12.30 -16.17
CA LYS A 88 21.90 11.90 -14.79
C LYS A 88 21.10 10.62 -14.76
N LYS A 89 21.53 9.66 -13.95
CA LYS A 89 20.78 8.44 -13.64
C LYS A 89 20.27 8.51 -12.20
N PHE A 90 18.99 8.21 -12.00
CA PHE A 90 18.40 8.12 -10.67
C PHE A 90 18.46 6.68 -10.19
N LYS A 91 18.88 6.48 -8.94
CA LYS A 91 18.89 5.16 -8.29
C LYS A 91 17.70 5.06 -7.35
N PRO A 92 17.18 3.84 -7.10
CA PRO A 92 16.16 3.62 -6.08
C PRO A 92 16.59 4.22 -4.73
N ILE A 93 15.65 4.86 -4.05
CA ILE A 93 15.87 5.49 -2.74
C ILE A 93 15.16 4.65 -1.68
N LEU A 94 15.95 3.95 -0.85
CA LEU A 94 15.44 3.26 0.34
C LEU A 94 15.15 4.29 1.43
N GLU A 95 13.88 4.41 1.84
CA GLU A 95 13.48 5.37 2.87
C GLU A 95 13.60 4.77 4.27
N SER A 96 13.12 3.54 4.42
CA SER A 96 13.12 2.83 5.70
C SER A 96 13.05 1.33 5.51
N SER A 97 13.30 0.62 6.60
CA SER A 97 13.52 -0.81 6.59
C SER A 97 12.92 -1.41 7.86
N ASN A 98 11.76 -2.05 7.71
CA ASN A 98 11.09 -2.73 8.81
C ASN A 98 11.75 -4.09 9.00
N ARG A 99 12.40 -4.32 10.14
CA ARG A 99 13.14 -5.55 10.43
C ARG A 99 12.33 -6.44 11.35
N TYR A 100 11.66 -7.42 10.77
CA TYR A 100 10.99 -8.51 11.47
C TYR A 100 11.68 -9.85 11.18
N PRO A 101 11.55 -10.86 12.06
CA PRO A 101 12.04 -12.22 11.80
C PRO A 101 11.46 -12.79 10.51
N MET A 102 12.16 -13.71 9.85
CA MET A 102 11.64 -14.28 8.59
C MET A 102 10.31 -15.01 8.79
N GLU A 103 10.09 -15.61 9.95
CA GLU A 103 8.83 -16.28 10.30
C GLU A 103 7.64 -15.33 10.17
N PHE A 104 7.81 -14.05 10.52
CA PHE A 104 6.78 -13.03 10.34
C PHE A 104 6.42 -12.86 8.86
N TRP A 105 7.42 -12.69 8.00
CA TRP A 105 7.20 -12.50 6.57
C TRP A 105 6.61 -13.74 5.90
N SER A 106 7.02 -14.94 6.32
CA SER A 106 6.43 -16.20 5.86
C SER A 106 4.95 -16.32 6.21
N VAL A 107 4.55 -15.90 7.42
CA VAL A 107 3.14 -15.86 7.83
C VAL A 107 2.34 -14.85 7.01
N VAL A 108 2.88 -13.65 6.79
CA VAL A 108 2.22 -12.61 5.99
C VAL A 108 2.03 -13.06 4.55
N GLN A 109 3.10 -13.54 3.88
CA GLN A 109 3.02 -14.05 2.51
C GLN A 109 2.07 -15.23 2.39
N GLY A 110 2.14 -16.19 3.32
CA GLY A 110 1.23 -17.34 3.36
C GLY A 110 -0.23 -16.95 3.52
N GLY A 111 -0.52 -15.93 4.35
CA GLY A 111 -1.86 -15.38 4.50
C GLY A 111 -2.38 -14.67 3.25
N MET A 112 -1.50 -13.95 2.54
CA MET A 112 -1.83 -13.31 1.26
C MET A 112 -2.09 -14.32 0.13
N SER A 113 -1.32 -15.40 0.06
CA SER A 113 -1.54 -16.43 -0.99
C SER A 113 -2.75 -17.34 -0.72
N HIS A 114 -3.50 -17.13 0.35
CA HIS A 114 -4.60 -18.00 0.76
C HIS A 114 -5.95 -17.63 0.11
N ASN A 115 -6.67 -18.62 -0.41
CA ASN A 115 -8.07 -18.54 -0.87
C ASN A 115 -8.39 -17.53 -2.00
N ILE A 116 -7.47 -17.30 -2.94
CA ILE A 116 -7.75 -16.52 -4.16
C ILE A 116 -7.62 -17.44 -5.37
N GLU A 117 -8.73 -17.97 -5.88
CA GLU A 117 -8.74 -18.96 -6.96
C GLU A 117 -8.17 -18.39 -8.27
N GLU A 118 -8.44 -17.11 -8.53
CA GLU A 118 -8.09 -16.40 -9.76
C GLU A 118 -6.57 -16.33 -9.99
N ILE A 119 -5.78 -16.34 -8.92
CA ILE A 119 -4.31 -16.25 -9.00
C ILE A 119 -3.60 -17.61 -8.91
N LYS A 120 -4.31 -18.71 -8.56
CA LYS A 120 -3.70 -20.04 -8.38
C LYS A 120 -3.19 -20.66 -9.68
N ASN A 121 -3.81 -20.33 -10.81
CA ASN A 121 -3.51 -20.94 -12.12
C ASN A 121 -2.55 -20.09 -12.96
N LEU A 122 -1.95 -19.05 -12.39
CA LEU A 122 -0.95 -18.25 -13.07
C LEU A 122 0.37 -19.03 -13.20
N PRO A 123 1.20 -18.76 -14.22
CA PRO A 123 2.46 -19.47 -14.44
C PRO A 123 3.55 -19.11 -13.41
N PHE A 124 3.22 -18.32 -12.40
CA PHE A 124 4.08 -17.88 -11.31
C PHE A 124 3.24 -17.75 -10.03
N HIS A 125 3.88 -17.87 -8.88
CA HIS A 125 3.20 -17.74 -7.59
C HIS A 125 2.96 -16.27 -7.25
N VAL A 126 1.76 -15.97 -6.76
CA VAL A 126 1.32 -14.63 -6.39
C VAL A 126 0.92 -14.59 -4.93
N ALA A 127 1.34 -13.55 -4.21
CA ALA A 127 0.79 -13.19 -2.92
C ALA A 127 -0.14 -12.00 -3.14
N GLY A 128 -1.41 -12.13 -2.77
CA GLY A 128 -2.41 -11.10 -3.00
C GLY A 128 -3.33 -10.85 -1.80
N LYS A 129 -4.10 -9.77 -1.82
CA LYS A 129 -5.19 -9.61 -0.87
C LYS A 129 -6.31 -8.78 -1.47
N THR A 130 -7.52 -9.29 -1.36
CA THR A 130 -8.76 -8.57 -1.69
C THR A 130 -9.17 -7.64 -0.56
N GLY A 131 -9.77 -6.51 -0.92
CA GLY A 131 -10.43 -5.59 0.01
C GLY A 131 -11.74 -5.10 -0.60
N ASN A 132 -12.76 -4.94 0.24
CA ASN A 132 -14.00 -4.29 -0.15
C ASN A 132 -14.38 -3.32 0.97
N THR A 133 -14.59 -2.06 0.62
CA THR A 133 -15.09 -1.05 1.55
C THR A 133 -16.22 -0.27 0.88
N GLY A 134 -17.22 0.12 1.66
CA GLY A 134 -18.34 0.91 1.21
C GLY A 134 -18.28 2.31 1.82
N SER A 135 -18.40 3.34 1.02
CA SER A 135 -18.53 4.72 1.48
C SER A 135 -19.71 5.42 0.78
N PRO A 136 -20.43 6.31 1.47
CA PRO A 136 -21.47 7.11 0.84
C PRO A 136 -20.85 8.11 -0.13
N ASN A 137 -21.44 8.28 -1.32
CA ASN A 137 -21.12 9.39 -2.20
C ASN A 137 -21.85 10.68 -1.76
N GLU A 138 -21.66 11.77 -2.51
CA GLU A 138 -22.31 13.06 -2.25
C GLU A 138 -23.86 13.02 -2.20
N GLN A 139 -24.46 11.95 -2.74
CA GLN A 139 -25.91 11.73 -2.77
C GLN A 139 -26.37 10.72 -1.71
N GLU A 140 -25.53 10.44 -0.71
CA GLU A 140 -25.74 9.45 0.36
C GLU A 140 -25.95 8.02 -0.13
N ARG A 141 -25.55 7.72 -1.38
CA ARG A 141 -25.60 6.36 -1.92
C ARG A 141 -24.32 5.64 -1.56
N MET A 142 -24.44 4.45 -0.98
CA MET A 142 -23.30 3.58 -0.71
C MET A 142 -22.66 3.13 -2.03
N ILE A 143 -21.39 3.47 -2.21
CA ILE A 143 -20.55 3.02 -3.31
C ILE A 143 -19.51 2.06 -2.75
N ASN A 144 -19.31 0.94 -3.44
CA ASN A 144 -18.31 -0.05 -3.05
C ASN A 144 -17.01 0.18 -3.82
N HIS A 145 -15.91 0.15 -3.09
CA HIS A 145 -14.56 0.13 -3.62
C HIS A 145 -14.04 -1.30 -3.50
N SER A 146 -13.91 -1.99 -4.64
CA SER A 146 -13.29 -3.31 -4.72
C SER A 146 -11.82 -3.17 -5.07
N LEU A 147 -10.94 -3.61 -4.17
CA LEU A 147 -9.50 -3.43 -4.27
C LEU A 147 -8.79 -4.79 -4.25
N PHE A 148 -7.66 -4.83 -4.92
CA PHE A 148 -6.74 -5.95 -4.89
C PHE A 148 -5.30 -5.43 -4.87
N ILE A 149 -4.52 -5.85 -3.89
CA ILE A 149 -3.06 -5.65 -3.87
C ILE A 149 -2.38 -6.99 -4.08
N ALA A 150 -1.23 -7.00 -4.76
CA ALA A 150 -0.44 -8.20 -4.96
C ALA A 150 1.01 -7.90 -5.30
N TYR A 151 1.87 -8.90 -5.14
CA TYR A 151 3.22 -8.94 -5.69
C TYR A 151 3.54 -10.36 -6.19
N ALA A 152 4.47 -10.45 -7.14
CA ALA A 152 4.86 -11.70 -7.79
C ALA A 152 6.19 -11.54 -8.56
N PRO A 153 6.95 -12.63 -8.76
CA PRO A 153 6.78 -13.96 -8.16
C PRO A 153 7.08 -13.96 -6.66
N THR A 154 6.42 -14.80 -5.85
CA THR A 154 6.64 -14.77 -4.40
C THR A 154 8.04 -15.20 -3.94
N GLU A 155 8.80 -15.88 -4.79
CA GLU A 155 10.16 -16.36 -4.50
C GLU A 155 11.22 -15.26 -4.64
N ASP A 156 11.04 -14.38 -5.62
CA ASP A 156 11.94 -13.28 -5.98
C ASP A 156 11.09 -12.12 -6.56
N PRO A 157 10.35 -11.42 -5.69
CA PRO A 157 9.35 -10.45 -6.10
C PRO A 157 9.92 -9.09 -6.55
#